data_AF-A0A1B6CQB8-F1
#
_entry.id   AF-A0A1B6CQB8-F1
#
_cell.length_a   1.000
_cell.length_b   1.000
_cell.length_c   1.000
_cell.angle_alpha   90.00
_cell.angle_beta   90.00
_cell.angle_gamma   90.00
#
_symmetry.space_group_name_H-M   'P 1'
#
loop_
_entity.id
_entity.type
_entity.pdbx_description
1 polymer ?
#
loop_
_entity_poly.entity_id
_entity_poly.type
_entity_poly.pdbx_seq_one_letter_code
_entity_poly.pdbx_strand_id
1 'polypeptide(L)'
;QYKANDIIMNNFDWRLVTRNMYGKGTSFTPDADYANCHSNRRNGNHRAFIIADVLVSKEQTADRHSALKITSEGYDTVIGLWGSEKMVYVKFNDNEFLPKYIVYYEIDDSTISASKYYERRNNHRRY
;
A
#
# COMPACT_ATOMS: atom_id res chain seq x y z
N GLN A 1 -1.45 16.70 7.51
CA GLN A 1 -0.51 17.26 6.50
C GLN A 1 0.95 16.93 6.82
N TYR A 2 1.43 17.15 8.06
CA TYR A 2 2.82 16.92 8.48
C TYR A 2 3.44 15.57 8.07
N LYS A 3 2.73 14.45 8.28
CA LYS A 3 3.27 13.11 7.99
C LYS A 3 3.61 12.84 6.53
N ALA A 4 2.93 13.46 5.57
CA ALA A 4 3.20 13.23 4.15
C ALA A 4 4.51 13.93 3.73
N ASN A 5 4.74 15.14 4.24
CA ASN A 5 5.98 15.87 4.01
C ASN A 5 7.18 15.15 4.63
N ASP A 6 7.02 14.60 5.84
CA ASP A 6 8.07 13.83 6.49
C ASP A 6 8.50 12.62 5.65
N ILE A 7 7.55 11.92 5.01
CA ILE A 7 7.84 10.77 4.15
C ILE A 7 8.57 11.20 2.87
N ILE A 8 8.21 12.32 2.26
CA ILE A 8 8.94 12.82 1.08
C ILE A 8 10.38 13.18 1.44
N MET A 9 10.60 13.79 2.61
CA MET A 9 11.92 14.25 3.01
C MET A 9 12.81 13.13 3.56
N ASN A 10 12.23 12.12 4.19
CA ASN A 10 12.99 11.08 4.93
C ASN A 10 12.72 9.65 4.43
N ASN A 11 12.03 9.51 3.30
CA ASN A 11 11.54 8.24 2.76
C ASN A 11 10.46 7.56 3.65
N PHE A 12 9.91 6.44 3.19
CA PHE A 12 9.03 5.61 4.01
C PHE A 12 9.82 4.82 5.05
N ASP A 13 9.42 4.90 6.32
CA ASP A 13 9.97 4.05 7.39
C ASP A 13 9.07 2.83 7.64
N TRP A 14 9.51 1.66 7.15
CA TRP A 14 8.79 0.41 7.34
C TRP A 14 8.70 -0.02 8.81
N ARG A 15 9.55 0.50 9.70
CA ARG A 15 9.53 0.21 11.14
C ARG A 15 8.29 0.81 11.82
N LEU A 16 7.71 1.83 11.21
CA LEU A 16 6.45 2.45 11.65
C LEU A 16 5.21 1.71 11.11
N VAL A 17 5.38 0.70 10.26
CA VAL A 17 4.27 -0.08 9.69
C VAL A 17 3.64 -0.97 10.77
N THR A 18 2.42 -0.62 11.14
CA THR A 18 1.58 -1.40 12.09
C THR A 18 0.59 -2.31 11.39
N ARG A 19 0.28 -2.05 10.12
CA ARG A 19 -0.67 -2.81 9.30
C ARG A 19 0.07 -3.43 8.12
N ASN A 20 0.35 -4.71 8.19
CA ASN A 20 0.94 -5.50 7.11
C ASN A 20 0.04 -6.69 6.77
N MET A 21 0.04 -7.10 5.50
CA MET A 21 -0.75 -8.24 5.02
C MET A 21 0.11 -9.27 4.29
N TYR A 22 1.15 -8.83 3.58
CA TYR A 22 1.99 -9.72 2.76
C TYR A 22 3.45 -9.74 3.25
N GLY A 23 3.72 -9.15 4.41
CA GLY A 23 5.07 -8.98 4.97
C GLY A 23 5.27 -7.61 5.60
N LYS A 24 6.19 -7.52 6.56
CA LYS A 24 6.53 -6.31 7.31
C LYS A 24 7.52 -5.42 6.54
N GLY A 25 7.07 -4.92 5.39
CA GLY A 25 7.78 -3.94 4.57
C GLY A 25 6.89 -2.75 4.21
N THR A 26 7.33 -1.94 3.25
CA THR A 26 6.55 -0.85 2.68
C THR A 26 5.74 -1.39 1.50
N SER A 27 4.41 -1.19 1.56
CA SER A 27 3.48 -1.67 0.54
C SER A 27 3.12 -0.58 -0.47
N PHE A 28 3.22 -0.91 -1.75
CA PHE A 28 2.83 -0.09 -2.90
C PHE A 28 1.73 -0.78 -3.71
N THR A 29 0.98 -0.01 -4.47
CA THR A 29 -0.04 -0.54 -5.40
C THR A 29 -0.08 0.35 -6.64
N PRO A 30 -0.30 -0.22 -7.84
CA PRO A 30 -0.52 0.57 -9.05
C PRO A 30 -1.95 1.15 -9.14
N ASP A 31 -2.86 0.77 -8.24
CA ASP A 31 -4.26 1.18 -8.27
C ASP A 31 -4.57 2.18 -7.13
N ALA A 32 -4.90 3.42 -7.51
CA ALA A 32 -5.23 4.48 -6.56
C ALA A 32 -6.52 4.21 -5.77
N ASP A 33 -7.51 3.55 -6.36
CA ASP A 33 -8.74 3.16 -5.66
C ASP A 33 -8.45 2.10 -4.59
N TYR A 34 -7.57 1.14 -4.91
CA TYR A 34 -7.10 0.16 -3.92
C TYR A 34 -6.36 0.85 -2.77
N ALA A 35 -5.43 1.76 -3.08
CA ALA A 35 -4.71 2.54 -2.06
C ALA A 35 -5.68 3.34 -1.17
N ASN A 36 -6.68 4.01 -1.74
CA ASN A 36 -7.68 4.77 -0.99
C ASN A 36 -8.51 3.88 -0.06
N CYS A 37 -8.97 2.74 -0.55
CA CYS A 37 -9.72 1.75 0.23
C CYS A 37 -8.94 1.26 1.47
N HIS A 38 -7.61 1.29 1.40
CA HIS A 38 -6.73 0.89 2.49
C HIS A 38 -6.27 2.04 3.40
N SER A 39 -6.53 3.30 3.03
CA SER A 39 -6.29 4.49 3.84
C SER A 39 -7.01 4.40 5.20
N ASN A 40 -6.44 5.03 6.22
CA ASN A 40 -7.05 5.04 7.54
C ASN A 40 -8.32 5.90 7.50
N ARG A 41 -9.46 5.36 7.96
CA ARG A 41 -10.73 6.12 8.02
C ARG A 41 -10.62 7.38 8.88
N ARG A 42 -9.71 7.39 9.87
CA ARG A 42 -9.42 8.58 10.70
C ARG A 42 -8.74 9.71 9.95
N ASN A 43 -8.28 9.50 8.71
CA ASN A 43 -7.72 10.55 7.86
C ASN A 43 -8.80 11.52 7.35
N GLY A 44 -10.09 11.22 7.53
CA GLY A 44 -11.19 12.06 7.05
C GLY A 44 -11.32 12.05 5.53
N ASN A 45 -11.87 13.13 4.97
CA ASN A 45 -12.16 13.27 3.55
C ASN A 45 -11.01 13.87 2.76
N HIS A 46 -10.26 14.82 3.34
CA HIS A 46 -9.05 15.37 2.73
C HIS A 46 -7.87 14.42 2.95
N ARG A 47 -7.43 13.77 1.88
CA ARG A 47 -6.46 12.69 1.89
C ARG A 47 -5.27 13.02 1.00
N ALA A 48 -4.23 12.19 1.10
CA ALA A 48 -3.07 12.29 0.25
C ALA A 48 -2.62 10.90 -0.21
N PHE A 49 -2.16 10.82 -1.45
CA PHE A 49 -1.31 9.74 -1.93
C PHE A 49 0.13 10.20 -1.97
N ILE A 50 1.03 9.24 -1.82
CA ILE A 50 2.43 9.42 -2.16
C ILE A 50 2.69 8.54 -3.38
N ILE A 51 3.15 9.15 -4.47
CA ILE A 51 3.57 8.45 -5.67
C ILE A 51 5.08 8.26 -5.60
N ALA A 52 5.51 7.02 -5.80
CA ALA A 52 6.91 6.63 -5.73
C ALA A 52 7.31 5.81 -6.96
N ASP A 53 8.54 5.98 -7.41
CA ASP A 53 9.18 5.01 -8.31
C ASP A 53 9.63 3.82 -7.46
N VAL A 54 9.31 2.59 -7.86
CA VAL A 54 9.60 1.37 -7.09
C VAL A 54 10.38 0.39 -7.96
N LEU A 55 11.51 -0.10 -7.45
CA LEU A 55 12.31 -1.13 -8.11
C LEU A 55 11.62 -2.49 -7.92
N VAL A 56 11.10 -3.04 -9.02
CA VAL A 56 10.45 -4.35 -9.05
C VAL A 56 11.19 -5.24 -10.04
N SER A 57 11.60 -6.42 -9.59
CA SER A 57 12.31 -7.41 -10.40
C SER A 57 11.79 -8.83 -10.12
N LYS A 58 12.56 -9.67 -9.42
CA LYS A 58 12.19 -11.06 -9.14
C LYS A 58 11.12 -11.10 -8.05
N GLU A 59 9.91 -11.51 -8.44
CA GLU A 59 8.73 -11.48 -7.60
C GLU A 59 8.42 -12.84 -6.95
N GLN A 60 8.08 -12.83 -5.66
CA GLN A 60 7.46 -13.98 -4.99
C GLN A 60 6.06 -13.63 -4.52
N THR A 61 5.10 -14.54 -4.70
CA THR A 61 3.76 -14.38 -4.16
C THR A 61 3.76 -14.67 -2.66
N ALA A 62 3.04 -13.87 -1.89
CA ALA A 62 2.78 -14.14 -0.48
C ALA A 62 1.28 -14.27 -0.21
N ASP A 63 0.95 -15.20 0.70
CA ASP A 63 -0.39 -15.31 1.25
C ASP A 63 -0.74 -14.11 2.14
N ARG A 64 -2.04 -13.91 2.36
CA ARG A 64 -2.53 -12.92 3.31
C ARG A 64 -2.10 -13.30 4.73
N HIS A 65 -1.76 -12.29 5.53
CA HIS A 65 -1.21 -12.42 6.88
C HIS A 65 0.18 -13.08 6.95
N SER A 66 0.92 -13.04 5.85
CA SER A 66 2.32 -13.50 5.84
C SER A 66 3.19 -12.67 6.78
N ALA A 67 3.98 -13.36 7.61
CA ALA A 67 4.88 -12.76 8.60
C ALA A 67 6.30 -12.50 8.03
N LEU A 68 6.46 -12.48 6.70
CA LEU A 68 7.74 -12.23 6.03
C LEU A 68 8.34 -10.91 6.50
N LYS A 69 9.63 -10.93 6.84
CA LYS A 69 10.44 -9.73 7.18
C LYS A 69 11.44 -9.39 6.09
N ILE A 70 11.65 -10.31 5.16
CA ILE A 70 12.51 -10.21 3.98
C ILE A 70 11.94 -11.16 2.93
N THR A 71 12.38 -11.00 1.69
CA THR A 71 12.11 -11.95 0.61
C THR A 71 12.78 -13.31 0.83
N SER A 72 12.28 -14.36 0.18
CA SER A 72 13.02 -15.61 0.09
C SER A 72 14.25 -15.41 -0.80
N GLU A 73 15.23 -16.30 -0.68
CA GLU A 73 16.47 -16.23 -1.46
C GLU A 73 16.17 -16.13 -2.97
N GLY A 74 16.86 -15.21 -3.64
CA GLY A 74 16.71 -14.96 -5.07
C GLY A 74 15.55 -14.06 -5.47
N TYR A 75 14.71 -13.61 -4.53
CA TYR A 75 13.62 -12.67 -4.80
C TYR A 75 13.92 -11.27 -4.29
N ASP A 76 13.40 -10.26 -4.97
CA ASP A 76 13.52 -8.84 -4.60
C ASP A 76 12.19 -8.24 -4.15
N THR A 77 11.06 -8.75 -4.65
CA THR A 77 9.75 -8.16 -4.40
C THR A 77 8.75 -9.21 -3.94
N VAL A 78 7.97 -8.89 -2.91
CA VAL A 78 6.78 -9.68 -2.57
C VAL A 78 5.57 -9.10 -3.26
N ILE A 79 4.77 -9.95 -3.90
CA ILE A 79 3.49 -9.58 -4.49
C ILE A 79 2.32 -10.14 -3.69
N GLY A 80 1.34 -9.28 -3.43
CA GLY A 80 0.02 -9.64 -2.91
C GLY A 80 -0.99 -9.63 -4.05
N LEU A 81 -1.70 -10.75 -4.23
CA LEU A 81 -2.70 -10.89 -5.28
C LEU A 81 -4.09 -10.44 -4.81
N TRP A 82 -4.85 -9.88 -5.74
CA TRP A 82 -6.29 -9.69 -5.64
C TRP A 82 -6.96 -10.44 -6.79
N GLY A 83 -7.56 -11.59 -6.49
CA GLY A 83 -7.92 -12.54 -7.55
C GLY A 83 -6.65 -13.04 -8.25
N SER A 84 -6.59 -12.89 -9.58
CA SER A 84 -5.41 -13.22 -10.39
C SER A 84 -4.49 -12.03 -10.67
N GLU A 85 -4.82 -10.83 -10.19
CA GLU A 85 -4.07 -9.61 -10.48
C GLU A 85 -3.07 -9.27 -9.36
N LYS A 86 -1.89 -8.78 -9.74
CA LYS A 86 -0.88 -8.25 -8.83
C LYS A 86 -1.34 -6.90 -8.33
N MET A 87 -1.68 -6.82 -7.04
CA MET A 87 -2.30 -5.62 -6.49
C MET A 87 -1.41 -4.90 -5.49
N VAL A 88 -0.57 -5.64 -4.78
CA VAL A 88 0.33 -5.10 -3.77
C VAL A 88 1.75 -5.53 -4.04
N TYR A 89 2.69 -4.59 -3.96
CA TYR A 89 4.12 -4.82 -4.07
C TYR A 89 4.75 -4.42 -2.74
N VAL A 90 5.44 -5.33 -2.07
CA VAL A 90 6.08 -5.06 -0.78
C VAL A 90 7.59 -5.06 -0.96
N LYS A 91 8.21 -3.96 -0.51
CA LYS A 91 9.66 -3.75 -0.49
C LYS A 91 10.16 -3.71 0.95
N PHE A 92 11.34 -4.27 1.19
CA PHE A 92 11.87 -4.48 2.54
C PHE A 92 13.09 -3.61 2.85
N ASN A 93 13.67 -2.97 1.83
CA ASN A 93 14.81 -2.06 1.98
C ASN A 93 14.49 -0.66 1.44
N ASP A 94 15.03 0.36 2.10
CA ASP A 94 14.73 1.76 1.82
C ASP A 94 15.26 2.25 0.46
N ASN A 95 16.29 1.57 -0.07
CA ASN A 95 16.91 1.89 -1.36
C ASN A 95 16.17 1.30 -2.57
N GLU A 96 14.99 0.72 -2.36
CA GLU A 96 14.22 0.06 -3.42
C GLU A 96 13.03 0.90 -3.92
N PHE A 97 12.89 2.12 -3.41
CA PHE A 97 11.84 3.03 -3.82
C PHE A 97 12.24 4.49 -3.56
N LEU A 98 11.65 5.39 -4.36
CA LEU A 98 11.86 6.82 -4.28
C LEU A 98 10.51 7.56 -4.29
N PRO A 99 10.05 8.11 -3.16
CA PRO A 99 8.90 9.01 -3.12
C PRO A 99 9.16 10.27 -3.97
N LYS A 100 8.22 10.62 -4.85
CA LYS A 100 8.39 11.75 -5.80
C LYS A 100 7.34 12.82 -5.66
N TYR A 101 6.08 12.43 -5.44
CA TYR A 101 4.96 13.36 -5.43
C TYR A 101 4.04 13.09 -4.25
N ILE A 102 3.46 14.16 -3.71
CA ILE A 102 2.28 14.11 -2.87
C ILE A 102 1.10 14.58 -3.69
N VAL A 103 0.06 13.76 -3.78
CA VAL A 103 -1.20 14.13 -4.44
C VAL A 103 -2.27 14.29 -3.37
N TYR A 104 -2.72 15.52 -3.16
CA TYR A 104 -3.85 15.80 -2.27
C TYR A 104 -5.16 15.63 -3.04
N TYR A 105 -6.12 14.98 -2.41
CA TYR A 105 -7.45 14.74 -2.98
C TYR A 105 -8.51 14.75 -1.88
N GLU A 106 -9.76 14.87 -2.30
CA GLU A 106 -10.91 14.77 -1.41
C GLU A 106 -11.74 13.55 -1.79
N ILE A 107 -12.36 12.92 -0.79
CA ILE A 107 -13.33 11.86 -1.01
C ILE A 107 -14.69 12.30 -0.47
N ASP A 108 -15.73 11.83 -1.14
CA ASP A 108 -17.11 11.96 -0.73
C ASP A 108 -17.82 10.59 -0.85
N ASP A 109 -19.12 10.57 -0.54
CA ASP A 109 -19.92 9.35 -0.64
C ASP A 109 -19.95 8.81 -2.07
N SER A 110 -19.93 9.68 -3.08
CA SER A 110 -19.90 9.27 -4.49
C SER A 110 -18.61 8.52 -4.83
N THR A 111 -17.47 8.98 -4.30
CA THR A 111 -16.16 8.35 -4.45
C THR A 111 -16.15 6.97 -3.79
N ILE A 112 -16.78 6.83 -2.62
CA ILE A 112 -16.89 5.56 -1.91
C ILE A 112 -17.79 4.59 -2.68
N SER A 113 -18.93 5.05 -3.18
CA SER A 113 -19.87 4.25 -3.95
C SER A 113 -19.31 3.79 -5.30
N ALA A 114 -18.47 4.60 -5.95
CA ALA A 114 -17.84 4.25 -7.22
C ALA A 114 -16.64 3.29 -7.08
N SER A 115 -16.15 3.05 -5.86
CA SER A 115 -14.96 2.23 -5.63
C SER A 115 -15.22 0.74 -5.88
N LYS A 116 -14.29 0.12 -6.61
CA LYS A 116 -14.28 -1.33 -6.89
C LYS A 116 -13.98 -2.16 -5.62
N TYR A 117 -13.38 -1.54 -4.61
CA TYR A 117 -12.79 -2.24 -3.46
C TYR A 117 -13.54 -1.99 -2.14
N TYR A 118 -14.28 -0.90 -2.00
CA TYR A 118 -14.94 -0.55 -0.73
C TYR A 118 -16.07 -1.52 -0.34
N GLU A 119 -16.90 -1.96 -1.27
CA GLU A 119 -18.00 -2.89 -0.99
C GLU A 119 -17.50 -4.25 -0.48
N ARG A 120 -16.52 -4.84 -1.18
CA ARG A 120 -15.92 -6.14 -0.82
C ARG A 120 -15.20 -6.10 0.52
N ARG A 121 -14.60 -4.96 0.90
CA ARG A 121 -13.96 -4.76 2.20
C ARG A 121 -14.95 -4.77 3.36
N ASN A 122 -16.15 -4.21 3.17
CA ASN A 122 -17.18 -4.21 4.21
C ASN A 122 -17.79 -5.61 4.39
N ASN A 123 -17.93 -6.40 3.31
CA ASN A 123 -18.43 -7.77 3.39
C ASN A 123 -17.46 -8.74 4.10
N HIS A 124 -16.15 -8.61 3.90
CA HIS A 124 -15.14 -9.43 4.60
C HIS A 124 -15.02 -9.18 6.11
N ARG A 125 -15.68 -8.15 6.65
CA ARG A 125 -15.67 -7.82 8.08
C ARG A 125 -16.93 -8.27 8.83
N ARG A 126 -17.88 -8.89 8.12
CA ARG A 126 -19.14 -9.40 8.67
C ARG A 126 -19.07 -10.90 9.01
N TYR A 127 -17.91 -11.52 8.88
CA TYR A 127 -17.63 -12.91 9.26
C TYR A 127 -16.50 -12.93 10.28
#